data_AF-A0A1D1XFC2-F1
#
_entry.id   AF-A0A1D1XFC2-F1
#
_cell.length_a   1.000
_cell.length_b   1.000
_cell.length_c   1.000
_cell.angle_alpha   90.00
_cell.angle_beta   90.00
_cell.angle_gamma   90.00
#
_symmetry.space_group_name_H-M   'P 1'
#
loop_
_entity.id
_entity.type
_entity.pdbx_description
1 polymer ?
#
loop_
_entity_poly.entity_id
_entity_poly.type
_entity_poly.pdbx_seq_one_letter_code
_entity_poly.pdbx_strand_id
1 'polypeptide(L)'
;IVVNQFFRTASNERCSFFGNLSLGTDISLFELRELYDVVVLAYGAESDRTLNVSGEALAGVHSAREFVWWYNGHPDFSSMAPDLENTDTALILGQGNVALDVARILLRPASELATTDIADHALDALYKSSIRKVYLVGRRGPVQAACTTKELREILSIKNLNIHVKESDLLKSPADEEELSSSRIQRRVYELFSKSASSSLSHSVSGQRELHFIFFRRPDRFMPSIDNKVSGVSFEKTYLTGNVESGKQYAVGTGQFEDLEAGLVVSLKTWKREY
;
A
#
# COMPACT_ATOMS: atom_id res chain seq x y z
N ILE A 1 -18.94 13.26 0.01
CA ILE A 1 -18.76 14.73 0.08
C ILE A 1 -18.13 15.29 -1.20
N VAL A 2 -17.01 14.74 -1.70
CA VAL A 2 -16.41 15.19 -2.98
C VAL A 2 -17.20 14.72 -4.21
N VAL A 3 -17.68 13.47 -4.24
CA VAL A 3 -18.50 12.94 -5.36
C VAL A 3 -19.73 13.82 -5.63
N ASN A 4 -20.36 14.35 -4.57
CA ASN A 4 -21.50 15.27 -4.70
C ASN A 4 -21.13 16.57 -5.43
N GLN A 5 -19.88 17.03 -5.33
CA GLN A 5 -19.39 18.18 -6.08
C GLN A 5 -19.24 17.84 -7.57
N PHE A 6 -18.73 16.65 -7.89
CA PHE A 6 -18.67 16.18 -9.29
C PHE A 6 -20.06 16.05 -9.91
N PHE A 7 -21.04 15.48 -9.19
CA PHE A 7 -22.42 15.43 -9.66
C PHE A 7 -22.98 16.83 -9.97
N ARG A 8 -22.77 17.81 -9.08
CA ARG A 8 -23.22 19.19 -9.31
C ARG A 8 -22.62 19.80 -10.58
N THR A 9 -21.33 19.57 -10.82
CA THR A 9 -20.67 20.04 -12.04
C THR A 9 -21.21 19.34 -13.28
N ALA A 10 -21.37 18.01 -13.23
CA ALA A 10 -21.87 17.20 -14.33
C ALA A 10 -23.34 17.50 -14.69
N SER A 11 -24.15 17.97 -13.73
CA SER A 11 -25.53 18.40 -13.97
C SER A 11 -25.67 19.78 -14.62
N ASN A 12 -24.57 20.52 -14.84
CA ASN A 12 -24.65 21.79 -15.55
C ASN A 12 -24.99 21.54 -17.03
N GLU A 13 -25.89 22.33 -17.61
CA GLU A 13 -26.27 22.21 -19.04
C GLU A 13 -25.10 22.34 -20.02
N ARG A 14 -24.00 22.98 -19.58
CA ARG A 14 -22.76 23.13 -20.36
C ARG A 14 -21.77 21.99 -20.14
N CYS A 15 -22.14 20.96 -19.39
CA CYS A 15 -21.34 19.77 -19.13
C CYS A 15 -22.04 18.55 -19.71
N SER A 16 -21.29 17.70 -20.41
CA SER A 16 -21.78 16.44 -20.92
C SER A 16 -20.79 15.35 -20.55
N PHE A 17 -21.30 14.20 -20.12
CA PHE A 17 -20.49 13.04 -19.75
C PHE A 17 -20.73 11.91 -20.73
N PHE A 18 -19.64 11.39 -21.29
CA PHE A 18 -19.65 10.25 -22.19
C PHE A 18 -18.77 9.15 -21.56
N GLY A 19 -19.41 8.19 -20.90
CA GLY A 19 -18.74 7.03 -20.33
C GLY A 19 -18.58 5.90 -21.36
N ASN A 20 -17.78 4.89 -21.02
CA ASN A 20 -17.52 3.73 -21.88
C ASN A 20 -16.93 4.11 -23.26
N LEU A 21 -16.07 5.14 -23.28
CA LEU A 21 -15.28 5.54 -24.43
C LEU A 21 -13.81 5.65 -24.01
N SER A 22 -12.94 5.02 -24.78
CA SER A 22 -11.50 4.95 -24.53
C SER A 22 -10.73 5.77 -25.57
N LEU A 23 -9.96 6.74 -25.09
CA LEU A 23 -9.05 7.53 -25.92
C LEU A 23 -7.99 6.60 -26.56
N GLY A 24 -7.79 6.73 -27.87
CA GLY A 24 -6.89 5.90 -28.66
C GLY A 24 -7.51 4.62 -29.23
N THR A 25 -8.69 4.22 -28.76
CA THR A 25 -9.44 3.06 -29.30
C THR A 25 -10.72 3.50 -29.98
N ASP A 26 -11.62 4.16 -29.25
CA ASP A 26 -12.93 4.59 -29.77
C ASP A 26 -12.87 5.98 -30.42
N ILE A 27 -11.97 6.83 -29.91
CA ILE A 27 -11.72 8.17 -30.44
C ILE A 27 -10.24 8.53 -30.31
N SER A 28 -9.65 9.15 -31.32
CA SER A 28 -8.27 9.59 -31.28
C SER A 28 -8.11 10.97 -30.67
N LEU A 29 -6.91 11.25 -30.13
CA LEU A 29 -6.57 12.60 -29.66
C LEU A 29 -6.58 13.63 -30.80
N PHE A 30 -6.30 13.20 -32.03
CA PHE A 30 -6.34 14.07 -33.20
C PHE A 30 -7.78 14.53 -33.47
N GLU A 31 -8.74 13.61 -33.52
CA GLU A 31 -10.16 13.95 -33.72
C GLU A 31 -10.68 14.89 -32.63
N LEU A 32 -10.32 14.66 -31.36
CA LEU A 32 -10.71 15.56 -30.27
C LEU A 32 -10.16 16.99 -30.45
N ARG A 33 -8.95 17.15 -31.01
CA ARG A 33 -8.34 18.47 -31.22
C ARG A 33 -8.92 19.21 -32.42
N GLU A 34 -9.51 18.50 -33.38
CA GLU A 34 -10.27 19.11 -34.48
C GLU A 34 -11.68 19.53 -34.03
N LEU A 35 -12.28 18.82 -33.08
CA LEU A 35 -13.65 19.07 -32.60
C LEU A 35 -13.74 20.11 -31.48
N TYR A 36 -12.69 20.28 -30.69
CA TYR A 36 -12.70 21.14 -29.49
C TYR A 36 -11.54 22.12 -29.48
N ASP A 37 -11.81 23.35 -29.03
CA ASP A 37 -10.79 24.41 -28.91
C ASP A 37 -9.63 24.03 -27.95
N VAL A 38 -9.96 23.30 -26.88
CA VAL A 38 -9.00 22.88 -25.84
C VAL A 38 -9.32 21.47 -25.39
N VAL A 39 -8.29 20.62 -25.36
CA VAL A 39 -8.37 19.24 -24.83
C VAL A 39 -7.51 19.13 -23.58
N VAL A 40 -8.12 18.70 -22.46
CA VAL A 40 -7.43 18.47 -21.18
C VAL A 40 -7.32 16.97 -20.93
N LEU A 41 -6.09 16.45 -20.88
CA LEU A 41 -5.83 15.04 -20.57
C LEU A 41 -5.82 14.84 -19.04
N ALA A 42 -6.85 14.14 -18.54
CA ALA A 42 -7.06 13.91 -17.11
C ALA A 42 -7.26 12.42 -16.75
N TYR A 43 -6.68 11.49 -17.53
CA TYR A 43 -6.84 10.04 -17.38
C TYR A 43 -6.01 9.41 -16.24
N GLY A 44 -5.35 10.23 -15.42
CA GLY A 44 -4.61 9.75 -14.25
C GLY A 44 -3.29 9.05 -14.59
N ALA A 45 -2.96 7.99 -13.86
CA ALA A 45 -1.77 7.18 -14.05
C ALA A 45 -2.15 5.71 -13.85
N GLU A 46 -2.16 4.95 -14.93
CA GLU A 46 -2.72 3.59 -14.96
C GLU A 46 -1.67 2.50 -14.74
N SER A 47 -0.43 2.76 -15.18
CA SER A 47 0.64 1.76 -15.11
C SER A 47 1.39 1.73 -13.79
N ASP A 48 1.71 0.51 -13.36
CA ASP A 48 2.53 0.22 -12.19
C ASP A 48 4.02 0.14 -12.57
N ARG A 49 4.92 0.72 -11.77
CA ARG A 49 6.38 0.45 -11.91
C ARG A 49 6.74 -0.95 -11.44
N THR A 50 7.45 -1.73 -12.24
CA THR A 50 8.04 -3.00 -11.79
C THR A 50 9.10 -2.78 -10.71
N LEU A 51 9.20 -3.72 -9.76
CA LEU A 51 10.30 -3.72 -8.80
C LEU A 51 11.61 -4.17 -9.45
N ASN A 52 11.52 -4.90 -10.57
CA ASN A 52 12.66 -5.48 -11.30
C ASN A 52 13.49 -6.42 -10.42
N VAL A 53 12.79 -7.22 -9.61
CA VAL A 53 13.38 -8.26 -8.76
C VAL A 53 12.86 -9.63 -9.20
N SER A 54 13.69 -10.66 -8.99
CA SER A 54 13.35 -12.02 -9.41
C SER A 54 12.11 -12.55 -8.66
N GLY A 55 11.23 -13.24 -9.39
CA GLY A 55 10.02 -13.86 -8.83
C GLY A 55 8.80 -12.94 -8.71
N GLU A 56 8.84 -11.73 -9.29
CA GLU A 56 7.71 -10.78 -9.27
C GLU A 56 6.44 -11.31 -9.99
N ALA A 57 6.58 -12.34 -10.83
CA ALA A 57 5.49 -13.00 -11.54
C ALA A 57 4.97 -14.29 -10.85
N LEU A 58 5.46 -14.62 -9.65
CA LEU A 58 4.97 -15.78 -8.89
C LEU A 58 3.50 -15.60 -8.52
N ALA A 59 2.74 -16.70 -8.51
CA ALA A 59 1.36 -16.67 -8.03
C ALA A 59 1.32 -16.27 -6.55
N GLY A 60 0.39 -15.37 -6.20
CA GLY A 60 0.30 -14.77 -4.86
C GLY A 60 1.08 -13.46 -4.70
N VAL A 61 1.84 -13.04 -5.72
CA VAL A 61 2.37 -11.67 -5.82
C VAL A 61 1.41 -10.81 -6.63
N HIS A 62 0.89 -9.76 -6.02
CA HIS A 62 -0.08 -8.85 -6.62
C HIS A 62 0.40 -7.40 -6.53
N SER A 63 -0.02 -6.57 -7.46
CA SER A 63 0.11 -5.13 -7.33
C SER A 63 -0.92 -4.59 -6.34
N ALA A 64 -0.57 -3.51 -5.63
CA ALA A 64 -1.52 -2.84 -4.75
C ALA A 64 -2.75 -2.32 -5.51
N ARG A 65 -2.59 -1.86 -6.76
CA ARG A 65 -3.70 -1.44 -7.61
C ARG A 65 -4.66 -2.59 -7.88
N GLU A 66 -4.13 -3.74 -8.27
CA GLU A 66 -4.93 -4.95 -8.57
C GLU A 66 -5.76 -5.35 -7.34
N PHE A 67 -5.13 -5.39 -6.17
CA PHE A 67 -5.82 -5.72 -4.92
C PHE A 67 -6.87 -4.68 -4.52
N VAL A 68 -6.56 -3.38 -4.72
CA VAL A 68 -7.51 -2.27 -4.46
C VAL A 68 -8.70 -2.29 -5.40
N TRP A 69 -8.45 -2.56 -6.68
CA TRP A 69 -9.47 -2.68 -7.70
C TRP A 69 -10.36 -3.89 -7.44
N TRP A 70 -9.77 -5.01 -7.02
CA TRP A 70 -10.50 -6.21 -6.64
C TRP A 70 -11.51 -5.94 -5.51
N TYR A 71 -11.09 -5.35 -4.38
CA TYR A 71 -12.04 -5.13 -3.27
C TYR A 71 -13.03 -3.99 -3.52
N ASN A 72 -12.74 -3.06 -4.43
CA ASN A 72 -13.67 -1.98 -4.83
C ASN A 72 -14.57 -2.38 -6.01
N GLY A 73 -14.47 -3.61 -6.53
CA GLY A 73 -15.33 -4.07 -7.61
C GLY A 73 -15.04 -3.47 -8.99
N HIS A 74 -13.79 -3.09 -9.26
CA HIS A 74 -13.39 -2.66 -10.59
C HIS A 74 -13.54 -3.84 -11.58
N PRO A 75 -14.19 -3.66 -12.74
CA PRO A 75 -14.46 -4.74 -13.69
C PRO A 75 -13.23 -5.58 -14.05
N ASP A 76 -12.12 -4.92 -14.38
CA ASP A 76 -10.86 -5.56 -14.81
C ASP A 76 -10.24 -6.54 -13.79
N PHE A 77 -10.56 -6.40 -12.49
CA PHE A 77 -10.01 -7.24 -11.42
C PHE A 77 -11.09 -7.88 -10.56
N SER A 78 -12.35 -7.84 -10.98
CA SER A 78 -13.46 -8.50 -10.30
C SER A 78 -13.32 -10.03 -10.26
N SER A 79 -12.63 -10.61 -11.25
CA SER A 79 -12.33 -12.05 -11.33
C SER A 79 -11.03 -12.45 -10.62
N MET A 80 -10.28 -11.48 -10.08
CA MET A 80 -9.08 -11.77 -9.31
C MET A 80 -9.46 -12.59 -8.06
N ALA A 81 -8.69 -13.64 -7.78
CA ALA A 81 -8.91 -14.53 -6.65
C ALA A 81 -7.61 -14.63 -5.81
N PRO A 82 -7.29 -13.62 -4.99
CA PRO A 82 -6.14 -13.71 -4.10
C PRO A 82 -6.32 -14.87 -3.11
N ASP A 83 -5.26 -15.66 -2.90
CA ASP A 83 -5.29 -16.80 -1.96
C ASP A 83 -5.23 -16.27 -0.52
N LEU A 84 -6.39 -16.16 0.12
CA LEU A 84 -6.53 -15.69 1.51
C LEU A 84 -6.76 -16.84 2.50
N GLU A 85 -7.05 -18.05 2.01
CA GLU A 85 -7.43 -19.20 2.86
C GLU A 85 -6.22 -20.05 3.26
N ASN A 86 -5.23 -20.20 2.36
CA ASN A 86 -4.09 -21.10 2.55
C ASN A 86 -2.83 -20.42 3.11
N THR A 87 -2.97 -19.19 3.60
CA THR A 87 -1.88 -18.44 4.24
C THR A 87 -2.42 -17.62 5.40
N ASP A 88 -1.63 -17.50 6.47
CA ASP A 88 -1.95 -16.64 7.61
C ASP A 88 -1.21 -15.30 7.58
N THR A 89 -0.28 -15.13 6.63
CA THR A 89 0.67 -14.02 6.59
C THR A 89 0.67 -13.34 5.23
N ALA A 90 0.58 -12.00 5.24
CA ALA A 90 0.74 -11.15 4.07
C ALA A 90 1.89 -10.16 4.24
N LEU A 91 2.69 -9.97 3.17
CA LEU A 91 3.69 -8.91 3.07
C LEU A 91 3.16 -7.79 2.16
N ILE A 92 3.24 -6.55 2.61
CA ILE A 92 2.91 -5.38 1.80
C ILE A 92 4.17 -4.55 1.66
N LEU A 93 4.64 -4.40 0.41
CA LEU A 93 5.89 -3.71 0.10
C LEU A 93 5.61 -2.21 -0.07
N GLY A 94 5.76 -1.45 1.00
CA GLY A 94 5.51 -0.02 1.05
C GLY A 94 4.85 0.42 2.35
N GLN A 95 4.95 1.71 2.66
CA GLN A 95 4.41 2.32 3.90
C GLN A 95 3.72 3.65 3.58
N GLY A 96 2.99 3.70 2.47
CA GLY A 96 2.11 4.80 2.08
C GLY A 96 0.65 4.53 2.48
N ASN A 97 -0.26 5.46 2.18
CA ASN A 97 -1.68 5.30 2.52
C ASN A 97 -2.30 4.04 1.90
N VAL A 98 -1.99 3.75 0.62
CA VAL A 98 -2.49 2.54 -0.06
C VAL A 98 -2.05 1.26 0.66
N ALA A 99 -0.85 1.25 1.25
CA ALA A 99 -0.37 0.09 2.01
C ALA A 99 -1.21 -0.10 3.28
N LEU A 100 -1.57 1.02 3.93
CA LEU A 100 -2.48 1.02 5.07
C LEU A 100 -3.89 0.60 4.67
N ASP A 101 -4.39 1.00 3.49
CA ASP A 101 -5.69 0.55 2.97
C ASP A 101 -5.72 -0.97 2.84
N VAL A 102 -4.75 -1.55 2.13
CA VAL A 102 -4.65 -3.01 1.96
C VAL A 102 -4.54 -3.71 3.31
N ALA A 103 -3.69 -3.21 4.21
CA ALA A 103 -3.56 -3.77 5.56
C ALA A 103 -4.88 -3.68 6.36
N ARG A 104 -5.62 -2.57 6.27
CA ARG A 104 -6.93 -2.40 6.93
C ARG A 104 -7.96 -3.40 6.39
N ILE A 105 -8.02 -3.60 5.08
CA ILE A 105 -8.94 -4.57 4.46
C ILE A 105 -8.63 -5.99 4.94
N LEU A 106 -7.34 -6.37 5.01
CA LEU A 106 -6.92 -7.70 5.46
C LEU A 106 -7.14 -7.92 6.97
N LEU A 107 -6.98 -6.87 7.79
CA LEU A 107 -6.95 -6.99 9.26
C LEU A 107 -8.25 -6.59 9.96
N ARG A 108 -9.15 -5.84 9.33
CA ARG A 108 -10.44 -5.45 9.92
C ARG A 108 -11.41 -6.64 9.95
N PRO A 109 -12.25 -6.81 10.98
CA PRO A 109 -13.25 -7.88 10.99
C PRO A 109 -14.17 -7.78 9.76
N ALA A 110 -14.40 -8.89 9.06
CA ALA A 110 -15.24 -8.91 7.87
C ALA A 110 -16.66 -8.40 8.15
N SER A 111 -17.20 -8.64 9.34
CA SER A 111 -18.49 -8.09 9.78
C SER A 111 -18.55 -6.56 9.84
N GLU A 112 -17.42 -5.89 10.11
CA GLU A 112 -17.37 -4.42 10.04
C GLU A 112 -17.29 -3.95 8.59
N LEU A 113 -16.53 -4.66 7.75
CA LEU A 113 -16.42 -4.38 6.31
C LEU A 113 -17.76 -4.59 5.58
N ALA A 114 -18.58 -5.53 6.02
CA ALA A 114 -19.93 -5.78 5.47
C ALA A 114 -20.88 -4.56 5.58
N THR A 115 -20.51 -3.54 6.36
CA THR A 115 -21.28 -2.28 6.47
C THR A 115 -20.82 -1.20 5.49
N THR A 116 -19.79 -1.48 4.68
CA THR A 116 -19.24 -0.56 3.67
C THR A 116 -19.68 -0.95 2.26
N ASP A 117 -19.25 -0.20 1.27
CA ASP A 117 -19.44 -0.45 -0.17
C ASP A 117 -18.38 -1.41 -0.77
N ILE A 118 -17.81 -2.30 0.07
CA ILE A 118 -16.86 -3.30 -0.41
C ILE A 118 -17.57 -4.29 -1.34
N ALA A 119 -16.89 -4.75 -2.39
CA ALA A 119 -17.49 -5.69 -3.33
C ALA A 119 -17.79 -7.04 -2.66
N ASP A 120 -18.97 -7.60 -2.96
CA ASP A 120 -19.47 -8.84 -2.34
C ASP A 120 -18.49 -10.00 -2.49
N HIS A 121 -17.89 -10.19 -3.67
CA HIS A 121 -16.91 -11.26 -3.93
C HIS A 121 -15.66 -11.12 -3.05
N ALA A 122 -15.24 -9.89 -2.76
CA ALA A 122 -14.08 -9.64 -1.91
C ALA A 122 -14.42 -9.85 -0.44
N LEU A 123 -15.63 -9.43 -0.02
CA LEU A 123 -16.14 -9.68 1.31
C LEU A 123 -16.26 -11.18 1.61
N ASP A 124 -16.79 -11.97 0.68
CA ASP A 124 -16.90 -13.43 0.77
C ASP A 124 -15.53 -14.10 0.95
N ALA A 125 -14.52 -13.64 0.21
CA ALA A 125 -13.15 -14.11 0.36
C ALA A 125 -12.56 -13.71 1.74
N LEU A 126 -12.84 -12.50 2.21
CA LEU A 126 -12.37 -12.01 3.52
C LEU A 126 -13.02 -12.73 4.70
N TYR A 127 -14.26 -13.22 4.56
CA TYR A 127 -14.89 -14.08 5.57
C TYR A 127 -14.16 -15.41 5.76
N LYS A 128 -13.59 -15.96 4.69
CA LYS A 128 -12.82 -17.21 4.71
C LYS A 128 -11.33 -17.01 5.00
N SER A 129 -10.88 -15.76 5.08
CA SER A 129 -9.47 -15.41 5.22
C SER A 129 -8.83 -15.95 6.50
N SER A 130 -7.74 -16.67 6.31
CA SER A 130 -6.84 -17.14 7.35
C SER A 130 -5.80 -16.09 7.76
N ILE A 131 -5.71 -14.95 7.06
CA ILE A 131 -4.75 -13.89 7.37
C ILE A 131 -4.92 -13.40 8.81
N ARG A 132 -3.84 -13.53 9.58
CA ARG A 132 -3.71 -12.99 10.94
C ARG A 132 -2.55 -12.02 11.05
N LYS A 133 -1.53 -12.14 10.21
CA LYS A 133 -0.33 -11.31 10.28
C LYS A 133 -0.11 -10.53 9.00
N VAL A 134 0.08 -9.23 9.11
CA VAL A 134 0.43 -8.37 7.98
C VAL A 134 1.71 -7.61 8.30
N TYR A 135 2.67 -7.65 7.39
CA TYR A 135 3.88 -6.84 7.48
C TYR A 135 3.83 -5.68 6.47
N LEU A 136 4.07 -4.47 6.94
CA LEU A 136 4.28 -3.29 6.11
C LEU A 136 5.77 -2.99 6.02
N VAL A 137 6.37 -3.32 4.89
CA VAL A 137 7.82 -3.30 4.73
C VAL A 137 8.27 -2.04 3.97
N GLY A 138 9.07 -1.20 4.61
CA GLY A 138 9.62 0.03 4.07
C GLY A 138 11.14 -0.05 3.90
N ARG A 139 11.64 0.44 2.77
CA ARG A 139 13.10 0.54 2.50
C ARG A 139 13.83 1.63 3.28
N ARG A 140 13.09 2.54 3.93
CA ARG A 140 13.60 3.65 4.74
C ARG A 140 13.11 3.53 6.18
N GLY A 141 13.44 4.51 7.02
CA GLY A 141 13.03 4.57 8.40
C GLY A 141 11.63 5.15 8.62
N PRO A 142 11.15 5.16 9.88
CA PRO A 142 9.84 5.67 10.27
C PRO A 142 9.65 7.17 10.01
N VAL A 143 10.73 7.96 10.00
CA VAL A 143 10.70 9.39 9.67
C VAL A 143 10.31 9.64 8.21
N GLN A 144 10.72 8.75 7.32
CA GLN A 144 10.46 8.85 5.88
C GLN A 144 9.23 8.06 5.42
N ALA A 145 8.39 7.60 6.35
CA ALA A 145 7.12 6.92 6.03
C ALA A 145 6.20 7.88 5.25
N ALA A 146 5.59 7.39 4.18
CA ALA A 146 4.78 8.20 3.27
C ALA A 146 3.29 8.26 3.66
N CYS A 147 2.88 7.50 4.67
CA CYS A 147 1.52 7.53 5.19
C CYS A 147 1.22 8.85 5.90
N THR A 148 -0.06 9.22 5.94
CA THR A 148 -0.50 10.41 6.68
C THR A 148 -0.96 10.05 8.10
N THR A 149 -0.97 11.05 8.98
CA THR A 149 -1.40 10.90 10.38
C THR A 149 -2.83 10.35 10.50
N LYS A 150 -3.74 10.73 9.59
CA LYS A 150 -5.13 10.26 9.60
C LYS A 150 -5.17 8.76 9.34
N GLU A 151 -4.60 8.33 8.23
CA GLU A 151 -4.63 6.93 7.81
C GLU A 151 -3.89 6.02 8.81
N LEU A 152 -2.75 6.48 9.35
CA LEU A 152 -2.03 5.74 10.39
C LEU A 152 -2.87 5.63 11.68
N ARG A 153 -3.54 6.70 12.12
CA ARG A 153 -4.39 6.62 13.32
C ARG A 153 -5.54 5.65 13.15
N GLU A 154 -6.16 5.62 11.97
CA GLU A 154 -7.28 4.72 11.70
C GLU A 154 -6.89 3.25 11.84
N ILE A 155 -5.75 2.82 11.27
CA ILE A 155 -5.31 1.43 11.40
C ILE A 155 -4.88 1.10 12.84
N LEU A 156 -4.20 2.03 13.53
CA LEU A 156 -3.81 1.87 14.93
C LEU A 156 -5.01 1.80 15.90
N SER A 157 -6.19 2.27 15.46
CA SER A 157 -7.42 2.26 16.25
C SER A 157 -8.28 1.01 16.05
N ILE A 158 -7.88 0.09 15.17
CA ILE A 158 -8.60 -1.17 14.97
C ILE A 158 -8.60 -1.95 16.29
N LYS A 159 -9.79 -2.35 16.73
CA LYS A 159 -9.96 -3.16 17.95
C LYS A 159 -9.33 -4.53 17.76
N ASN A 160 -8.72 -5.05 18.82
CA ASN A 160 -8.11 -6.39 18.84
C ASN A 160 -7.02 -6.57 17.75
N LEU A 161 -6.29 -5.51 17.40
CA LEU A 161 -5.12 -5.57 16.53
C LEU A 161 -3.85 -5.28 17.32
N ASN A 162 -2.90 -6.21 17.30
CA ASN A 162 -1.59 -6.02 17.90
C ASN A 162 -0.67 -5.30 16.92
N ILE A 163 -0.13 -4.16 17.34
CA ILE A 163 0.76 -3.34 16.52
C ILE A 163 2.19 -3.59 16.98
N HIS A 164 3.08 -3.91 16.05
CA HIS A 164 4.49 -4.14 16.32
C HIS A 164 5.35 -3.12 15.57
N VAL A 165 6.12 -2.35 16.34
CA VAL A 165 7.14 -1.41 15.86
C VAL A 165 8.37 -1.65 16.72
N LYS A 166 9.53 -1.96 16.10
CA LYS A 166 10.76 -2.19 16.86
C LYS A 166 11.31 -0.88 17.42
N GLU A 167 11.61 -0.85 18.71
CA GLU A 167 12.20 0.35 19.35
C GLU A 167 13.55 0.73 18.75
N SER A 168 14.34 -0.26 18.30
CA SER A 168 15.60 -0.03 17.60
C SER A 168 15.44 0.79 16.32
N ASP A 169 14.30 0.67 15.64
CA ASP A 169 14.05 1.35 14.37
C ASP A 169 13.61 2.81 14.58
N LEU A 170 13.31 3.20 15.84
CA LEU A 170 12.97 4.57 16.25
C LEU A 170 14.19 5.40 16.65
N LEU A 171 15.41 4.85 16.59
CA LEU A 171 16.60 5.64 16.84
C LEU A 171 16.77 6.69 15.73
N LYS A 172 16.90 7.96 16.14
CA LYS A 172 17.03 9.09 15.22
C LYS A 172 18.51 9.43 15.00
N SER A 173 18.89 9.63 13.75
CA SER A 173 20.13 10.30 13.38
C SER A 173 19.98 11.83 13.44
N PRO A 174 21.09 12.60 13.41
CA PRO A 174 21.01 14.06 13.30
C PRO A 174 20.24 14.54 12.06
N ALA A 175 20.33 13.82 10.93
CA ALA A 175 19.58 14.14 9.72
C ALA A 175 18.07 13.89 9.90
N ASP A 176 17.69 12.85 10.64
CA ASP A 176 16.28 12.58 10.95
C ASP A 176 15.68 13.68 11.83
N GLU A 177 16.43 14.21 12.80
CA GLU A 177 15.98 15.34 13.64
C GLU A 177 15.71 16.58 12.78
N GLU A 178 16.58 16.87 11.80
CA GLU A 178 16.39 17.98 10.87
C GLU A 178 15.16 17.78 9.98
N GLU A 179 14.97 16.59 9.39
CA GLU A 179 13.79 16.26 8.58
C GLU A 179 12.50 16.44 9.39
N LEU A 180 12.46 15.94 10.62
CA LEU A 180 11.32 16.10 11.53
C LEU A 180 11.09 17.57 11.94
N SER A 181 12.14 18.38 12.05
CA SER A 181 12.01 19.82 12.33
C SER A 181 11.39 20.59 11.15
N SER A 182 11.69 20.15 9.93
CA SER A 182 11.21 20.76 8.69
C SER A 182 9.75 20.44 8.36
N SER A 183 9.22 19.34 8.89
CA SER A 183 7.90 18.82 8.52
C SER A 183 7.06 18.40 9.71
N ARG A 184 6.05 19.23 10.03
CA ARG A 184 5.04 18.91 11.05
C ARG A 184 4.28 17.63 10.76
N ILE A 185 4.09 17.27 9.49
CA ILE A 185 3.36 16.06 9.08
C ILE A 185 4.19 14.83 9.44
N GLN A 186 5.48 14.80 9.05
CA GLN A 186 6.38 13.68 9.35
C GLN A 186 6.58 13.53 10.86
N ARG A 187 6.72 14.66 11.58
CA ARG A 187 6.80 14.65 13.04
C ARG A 187 5.61 13.95 13.70
N ARG A 188 4.39 14.28 13.29
CA ARG A 188 3.18 13.65 13.85
C ARG A 188 3.08 12.17 13.53
N VAL A 189 3.48 11.77 12.32
CA VAL A 189 3.53 10.35 11.92
C VAL A 189 4.55 9.59 12.76
N TYR A 190 5.76 10.12 12.91
CA TYR A 190 6.80 9.55 13.77
C TYR A 190 6.35 9.42 15.23
N GLU A 191 5.75 10.47 15.80
CA GLU A 191 5.22 10.44 17.17
C GLU A 191 4.17 9.33 17.38
N LEU A 192 3.38 8.99 16.36
CA LEU A 192 2.44 7.86 16.42
C LEU A 192 3.17 6.52 16.44
N PHE A 193 4.21 6.34 15.62
CA PHE A 193 5.03 5.13 15.67
C PHE A 193 5.70 4.94 17.03
N SER A 194 6.28 6.01 17.59
CA SER A 194 6.90 5.97 18.92
C SER A 194 5.91 5.56 20.01
N LYS A 195 4.70 6.14 20.01
CA LYS A 195 3.64 5.76 20.96
C LYS A 195 3.19 4.31 20.81
N SER A 196 3.14 3.81 19.58
CA SER A 196 2.72 2.44 19.28
C SER A 196 3.74 1.42 19.78
N ALA A 197 5.04 1.69 19.60
CA ALA A 197 6.11 0.84 20.12
C ALA A 197 6.03 0.69 21.65
N SER A 198 5.85 1.79 22.39
CA SER A 198 5.75 1.76 23.86
C SER A 198 4.48 1.09 24.39
N SER A 199 3.42 1.00 23.57
CA SER A 199 2.14 0.38 23.96
C SER A 199 2.10 -1.13 23.74
N SER A 200 3.10 -1.69 23.04
CA SER A 200 3.16 -3.10 22.61
C SER A 200 3.42 -4.10 23.76
N LEU A 201 3.45 -3.64 25.02
CA LEU A 201 3.79 -4.41 26.22
C LEU A 201 2.59 -5.12 26.87
N SER A 202 1.37 -4.95 26.35
CA SER A 202 0.18 -5.66 26.86
C SER A 202 0.06 -7.06 26.23
N HIS A 203 -0.25 -8.06 27.04
CA HIS A 203 -0.16 -9.49 26.72
C HIS A 203 -0.75 -9.84 25.35
N SER A 204 0.09 -10.38 24.45
CA SER A 204 -0.37 -10.96 23.19
C SER A 204 -1.26 -12.17 23.47
N VAL A 205 -2.56 -12.02 23.22
CA VAL A 205 -3.48 -13.14 23.27
C VAL A 205 -3.28 -13.98 22.01
N SER A 206 -3.06 -15.29 22.19
CA SER A 206 -2.91 -16.22 21.07
C SER A 206 -4.12 -16.14 20.11
N GLY A 207 -3.85 -16.03 18.81
CA GLY A 207 -4.89 -15.94 17.77
C GLY A 207 -5.35 -14.52 17.41
N GLN A 208 -4.83 -13.49 18.07
CA GLN A 208 -5.11 -12.10 17.73
C GLN A 208 -4.40 -11.68 16.43
N ARG A 209 -5.01 -10.75 15.68
CA ARG A 209 -4.41 -10.21 14.45
C ARG A 209 -3.24 -9.30 14.78
N GLU A 210 -2.24 -9.28 13.92
CA GLU A 210 -0.98 -8.57 14.09
C GLU A 210 -0.64 -7.73 12.86
N LEU A 211 -0.22 -6.48 13.10
CA LEU A 211 0.35 -5.60 12.11
C LEU A 211 1.78 -5.25 12.51
N HIS A 212 2.73 -5.58 11.65
CA HIS A 212 4.16 -5.34 11.85
C HIS A 212 4.64 -4.24 10.90
N PHE A 213 5.20 -3.17 11.43
CA PHE A 213 5.94 -2.19 10.63
C PHE A 213 7.41 -2.59 10.60
N ILE A 214 7.90 -2.96 9.43
CA ILE A 214 9.29 -3.35 9.21
C ILE A 214 9.98 -2.23 8.43
N PHE A 215 10.99 -1.61 9.03
CA PHE A 215 11.75 -0.53 8.40
C PHE A 215 13.09 -1.04 7.90
N PHE A 216 13.74 -0.21 7.06
CA PHE A 216 15.08 -0.45 6.57
C PHE A 216 15.25 -1.78 5.83
N ARG A 217 14.27 -2.14 4.98
CA ARG A 217 14.29 -3.37 4.16
C ARG A 217 13.89 -3.08 2.72
N ARG A 218 14.77 -3.44 1.78
CA ARG A 218 14.44 -3.43 0.34
C ARG A 218 14.25 -4.87 -0.15
N PRO A 219 13.21 -5.16 -0.95
CA PRO A 219 13.04 -6.49 -1.51
C PRO A 219 14.20 -6.80 -2.47
N ASP A 220 14.77 -8.00 -2.35
CA ASP A 220 15.84 -8.52 -3.19
C ASP A 220 15.30 -9.55 -4.19
N ARG A 221 14.50 -10.51 -3.71
CA ARG A 221 13.82 -11.52 -4.53
C ARG A 221 12.58 -12.09 -3.84
N PHE A 222 11.60 -12.49 -4.62
CA PHE A 222 10.47 -13.29 -4.16
C PHE A 222 10.87 -14.77 -4.15
N MET A 223 10.56 -15.47 -3.07
CA MET A 223 10.91 -16.88 -2.91
C MET A 223 9.78 -17.77 -3.44
N PRO A 224 10.08 -18.74 -4.32
CA PRO A 224 9.09 -19.69 -4.80
C PRO A 224 8.87 -20.84 -3.80
N SER A 225 7.63 -21.32 -3.72
CA SER A 225 7.28 -22.61 -3.15
C SER A 225 7.49 -23.74 -4.17
N ILE A 226 7.29 -24.98 -3.74
CA ILE A 226 7.33 -26.17 -4.61
C ILE A 226 6.32 -26.06 -5.75
N ASP A 227 5.16 -25.43 -5.51
CA ASP A 227 4.07 -25.25 -6.48
C ASP A 227 4.21 -23.95 -7.30
N ASN A 228 5.37 -23.30 -7.30
CA ASN A 228 5.63 -22.04 -7.99
C ASN A 228 4.71 -20.88 -7.55
N LYS A 229 4.24 -20.92 -6.30
CA LYS A 229 3.60 -19.79 -5.61
C LYS A 229 4.64 -19.02 -4.79
N VAL A 230 4.33 -17.81 -4.35
CA VAL A 230 5.18 -17.11 -3.39
C VAL A 230 5.14 -17.81 -2.02
N SER A 231 6.31 -18.03 -1.42
CA SER A 231 6.47 -18.53 -0.06
C SER A 231 7.07 -17.49 0.89
N GLY A 232 7.57 -16.38 0.34
CA GLY A 232 8.11 -15.27 1.10
C GLY A 232 8.91 -14.31 0.23
N VAL A 233 9.61 -13.38 0.88
CA VAL A 233 10.48 -12.40 0.23
C VAL A 233 11.79 -12.33 0.99
N SER A 234 12.89 -12.41 0.24
CA SER A 234 14.23 -12.06 0.72
C SER A 234 14.38 -10.55 0.68
N PHE A 235 14.80 -9.97 1.80
CA PHE A 235 15.05 -8.56 1.95
C PHE A 235 16.51 -8.30 2.24
N GLU A 236 17.07 -7.29 1.59
CA GLU A 236 18.34 -6.72 2.02
C GLU A 236 18.09 -5.62 3.05
N LYS A 237 18.84 -5.67 4.15
CA LYS A 237 18.86 -4.60 5.15
C LYS A 237 19.43 -3.34 4.53
N THR A 238 18.82 -2.21 4.85
CA THR A 238 19.28 -0.91 4.38
C THR A 238 19.70 -0.01 5.53
N TYR A 239 20.45 1.03 5.21
CA TYR A 239 20.66 2.18 6.07
C TYR A 239 20.44 3.44 5.25
N LEU A 240 20.22 4.57 5.92
CA LEU A 240 20.04 5.85 5.25
C LEU A 240 21.37 6.57 5.11
N THR A 241 21.58 7.15 3.94
CA THR A 241 22.65 8.11 3.66
C THR A 241 22.09 9.24 2.82
N GLY A 242 22.80 10.36 2.73
CA GLY A 242 22.32 11.56 2.06
C GLY A 242 23.03 12.82 2.55
N ASN A 243 22.99 13.88 1.75
CA ASN A 243 23.57 15.17 2.13
C ASN A 243 22.58 15.94 3.00
N VAL A 244 23.04 16.39 4.16
CA VAL A 244 22.34 17.30 5.08
C VAL A 244 21.86 18.55 4.32
N GLU A 245 22.67 19.07 3.40
CA GLU A 245 22.36 20.29 2.62
C GLU A 245 21.23 20.12 1.59
N SER A 246 21.00 18.90 1.09
CA SER A 246 19.93 18.64 0.10
C SER A 246 18.61 18.20 0.74
N GLY A 247 18.61 17.96 2.06
CA GLY A 247 17.44 17.56 2.84
C GLY A 247 16.80 16.24 2.40
N LYS A 248 17.51 15.38 1.64
CA LYS A 248 16.96 14.12 1.12
C LYS A 248 17.85 12.93 1.43
N GLN A 249 17.39 12.10 2.35
CA GLN A 249 17.97 10.80 2.66
C GLN A 249 17.47 9.72 1.68
N TYR A 250 18.39 8.85 1.25
CA TYR A 250 18.12 7.68 0.43
C TYR A 250 18.65 6.40 1.09
N ALA A 251 18.04 5.27 0.75
CA ALA A 251 18.38 3.97 1.32
C ALA A 251 19.47 3.28 0.50
N VAL A 252 20.49 2.75 1.18
CA VAL A 252 21.58 1.95 0.61
C VAL A 252 21.59 0.58 1.29
N GLY A 253 21.83 -0.46 0.50
CA GLY A 253 21.91 -1.83 0.99
C GLY A 253 23.19 -2.10 1.77
N THR A 254 23.10 -2.93 2.81
CA THR A 254 24.26 -3.31 3.64
C THR A 254 24.94 -4.60 3.17
N GLY A 255 24.37 -5.31 2.18
CA GLY A 255 24.77 -6.67 1.82
C GLY A 255 24.32 -7.75 2.81
N GLN A 256 23.55 -7.40 3.85
CA GLN A 256 22.97 -8.37 4.79
C GLN A 256 21.53 -8.67 4.39
N PHE A 257 21.19 -9.96 4.30
CA PHE A 257 19.88 -10.41 3.88
C PHE A 257 19.10 -11.05 5.03
N GLU A 258 17.79 -10.94 4.99
CA GLU A 258 16.85 -11.67 5.84
C GLU A 258 15.60 -12.04 5.06
N ASP A 259 15.06 -13.22 5.35
CA ASP A 259 13.87 -13.74 4.70
C ASP A 259 12.65 -13.55 5.59
N LEU A 260 11.53 -13.15 5.00
CA LEU A 260 10.21 -13.18 5.65
C LEU A 260 9.28 -14.08 4.85
N GLU A 261 8.70 -15.06 5.53
CA GLU A 261 7.74 -16.01 4.95
C GLU A 261 6.35 -15.36 4.82
N ALA A 262 5.69 -15.58 3.68
CA ALA A 262 4.32 -15.17 3.42
C ALA A 262 3.78 -15.82 2.14
N GLY A 263 2.51 -16.26 2.19
CA GLY A 263 1.81 -16.78 1.01
C GLY A 263 1.08 -15.71 0.18
N LEU A 264 1.04 -14.46 0.66
CA LEU A 264 0.47 -13.32 -0.05
C LEU A 264 1.45 -12.15 -0.03
N VAL A 265 1.75 -11.57 -1.19
CA VAL A 265 2.55 -10.35 -1.28
C VAL A 265 1.85 -9.30 -2.12
N VAL A 266 1.68 -8.10 -1.56
CA VAL A 266 1.11 -6.94 -2.26
C VAL A 266 2.19 -5.88 -2.43
N SER A 267 2.59 -5.63 -3.67
CA SER A 267 3.66 -4.68 -3.99
C SER A 267 3.10 -3.30 -4.31
N LEU A 268 3.53 -2.27 -3.58
CA LEU A 268 3.27 -0.88 -3.96
C LEU A 268 4.29 -0.43 -4.98
N LYS A 269 3.90 -0.64 -6.22
CA LYS A 269 4.53 -0.08 -7.39
C LYS A 269 4.15 1.40 -7.46
N THR A 270 5.12 2.31 -7.51
CA THR A 270 4.77 3.73 -7.68
C THR A 270 4.23 3.93 -9.09
N TRP A 271 3.18 4.74 -9.24
CA TRP A 271 2.53 5.00 -10.53
C TRP A 271 3.49 5.54 -11.59
N LYS A 272 3.37 5.07 -12.83
CA LYS A 272 4.01 5.66 -14.00
C LYS A 272 2.91 6.11 -14.96
N ARG A 273 3.09 7.30 -15.57
CA ARG A 273 2.24 7.75 -16.67
C ARG A 273 2.65 6.99 -17.93
N GLU A 274 1.68 6.43 -18.63
CA GLU A 274 1.87 6.00 -20.01
C GLU A 274 1.86 7.26 -20.90
N TYR A 275 2.76 7.32 -21.87
CA TYR A 275 2.89 8.42 -22.83
C TYR A 275 2.56 7.92 -24.22
#